data_AF-A0A959RYJ8-F1
#
_entry.id   AF-A0A959RYJ8-F1
#
_cell.length_a   1.000
_cell.length_b   1.000
_cell.length_c   1.000
_cell.angle_alpha   90.00
_cell.angle_beta   90.00
_cell.angle_gamma   90.00
#
_symmetry.space_group_name_H-M   'P 1'
#
loop_
_entity.id
_entity.type
_entity.pdbx_description
1 polymer ?
#
loop_
_entity_poly.entity_id
_entity_poly.type
_entity_poly.pdbx_seq_one_letter_code
_entity_poly.pdbx_strand_id
1 'polypeptide(L)'
;MEGHKTQKHYTNPYLIGLLLGLVLLSAFVIMGRGLGASGVLSTTVAVAVDKVAPAHAQSNEFYKGYLGDGTKNPFKDWLTFSILGAVIGGFISGAISGRNKIMVEKGPRFTNGKRFLFAFIGGSLMGYGAKMARGCTSGQA
;
A
#
# COMPACT_ATOMS: atom_id res chain seq x y z
N MET A 1 -28.27 24.46 -18.09
CA MET A 1 -28.67 23.04 -18.17
C MET A 1 -27.54 22.22 -17.57
N GLU A 2 -27.54 22.07 -16.25
CA GLU A 2 -26.51 21.30 -15.54
C GLU A 2 -26.83 19.82 -15.67
N GLY A 3 -25.98 19.09 -16.41
CA GLY A 3 -26.15 17.67 -16.67
C GLY A 3 -26.13 16.87 -15.38
N HIS A 4 -27.27 16.26 -15.06
CA HIS A 4 -27.40 15.31 -13.97
C HIS A 4 -26.52 14.09 -14.30
N LYS A 5 -25.29 14.03 -13.75
CA LYS A 5 -24.46 12.83 -13.80
C LYS A 5 -25.20 11.75 -13.02
N THR A 6 -25.79 10.80 -13.73
CA THR A 6 -26.33 9.56 -13.18
C THR A 6 -25.27 8.93 -12.29
N GLN A 7 -25.56 8.84 -10.99
CA GLN A 7 -24.69 8.22 -10.00
C GLN A 7 -24.40 6.78 -10.46
N LYS A 8 -23.13 6.46 -10.71
CA LYS A 8 -22.73 5.08 -11.00
C LYS A 8 -23.18 4.21 -9.83
N HIS A 9 -23.86 3.10 -10.14
CA HIS A 9 -24.33 2.12 -9.16
C HIS A 9 -23.12 1.62 -8.34
N TYR A 10 -23.01 2.09 -7.10
CA TYR A 10 -22.07 1.55 -6.13
C TYR A 10 -22.68 0.29 -5.51
N THR A 11 -21.91 -0.80 -5.48
CA THR A 11 -22.30 -2.06 -4.84
C THR A 11 -22.67 -1.82 -3.37
N ASN A 12 -23.62 -2.60 -2.84
CA ASN A 12 -24.08 -2.50 -1.46
C ASN A 12 -22.90 -2.49 -0.46
N PRO A 13 -22.74 -1.41 0.35
CA PRO A 13 -21.58 -1.25 1.24
C PRO A 13 -21.50 -2.34 2.32
N TYR A 14 -22.63 -2.89 2.76
CA TYR A 14 -22.65 -3.98 3.74
C TYR A 14 -22.10 -5.28 3.14
N LEU A 15 -22.42 -5.55 1.88
CA LEU A 15 -21.92 -6.73 1.17
C LEU A 15 -20.41 -6.62 0.91
N ILE A 16 -19.93 -5.44 0.50
CA ILE A 16 -18.49 -5.18 0.36
C ILE A 16 -17.78 -5.27 1.72
N GLY A 17 -18.39 -4.75 2.79
CA GLY A 17 -17.86 -4.85 4.15
C GLY A 17 -17.71 -6.30 4.62
N LEU A 18 -18.73 -7.15 4.38
CA LEU A 18 -18.68 -8.58 4.68
C LEU A 18 -17.55 -9.28 3.93
N LEU A 19 -17.43 -9.04 2.62
CA LEU A 19 -16.37 -9.62 1.79
C LEU A 19 -14.98 -9.18 2.24
N LEU A 20 -14.79 -7.89 2.55
CA LEU A 20 -13.53 -7.38 3.10
C LEU A 20 -13.22 -8.00 4.47
N GLY A 21 -14.23 -8.19 5.32
CA GLY A 21 -14.10 -8.89 6.61
C GLY A 21 -13.65 -10.34 6.44
N LEU A 22 -14.20 -11.07 5.47
CA LEU A 22 -13.79 -12.43 5.15
C LEU A 22 -12.35 -12.51 4.62
N VAL A 23 -11.91 -11.52 3.82
CA VAL A 23 -10.52 -11.41 3.38
C VAL A 23 -9.58 -11.15 4.56
N LEU A 24 -9.96 -10.26 5.48
CA LEU A 24 -9.18 -9.98 6.68
C LEU A 24 -9.10 -11.22 7.59
N LEU A 25 -10.22 -11.90 7.82
CA LEU A 25 -10.26 -13.14 8.60
C LEU A 25 -9.36 -14.21 7.97
N SER A 26 -9.44 -14.38 6.65
CA SER A 26 -8.61 -15.33 5.91
C SER A 26 -7.12 -15.00 6.03
N ALA A 27 -6.74 -13.71 6.04
CA ALA A 27 -5.37 -13.29 6.29
C ALA A 27 -4.90 -13.74 7.68
N PHE A 28 -5.70 -13.52 8.72
CA PHE A 28 -5.36 -13.97 10.08
C PHE A 28 -5.31 -15.49 10.21
N VAL A 29 -6.27 -16.23 9.64
CA VAL A 29 -6.36 -17.70 9.78
C VAL A 29 -5.24 -18.41 9.02
N ILE A 30 -4.95 -17.99 7.79
CA ILE A 30 -3.98 -18.68 6.94
C ILE A 30 -2.54 -18.26 7.30
N MET A 31 -2.34 -16.98 7.61
CA MET A 31 -1.00 -16.40 7.72
C MET A 31 -0.61 -15.97 9.13
N GLY A 32 -1.52 -16.03 10.09
CA GLY A 32 -1.28 -15.65 11.48
C GLY A 32 -1.12 -14.14 11.72
N ARG A 33 -1.43 -13.30 10.72
CA ARG A 33 -1.29 -11.84 10.79
C ARG A 33 -2.24 -11.13 9.83
N GLY A 34 -2.55 -9.88 10.14
CA GLY A 34 -3.44 -9.03 9.36
C GLY A 34 -2.85 -8.57 8.02
N LEU A 35 -3.65 -7.79 7.29
CA LEU A 35 -3.23 -7.11 6.06
C LEU A 35 -2.19 -6.02 6.39
N GLY A 36 -1.45 -5.58 5.38
CA GLY A 36 -0.51 -4.48 5.58
C GLY A 36 0.13 -4.02 4.28
N ALA A 37 0.45 -2.73 4.20
CA ALA A 37 1.12 -2.15 3.04
C ALA A 37 2.53 -1.64 3.38
N SER A 38 2.69 -1.01 4.55
CA SER A 38 3.95 -0.37 4.94
C SER A 38 5.12 -1.35 5.16
N GLY A 39 4.84 -2.62 5.47
CA GLY A 39 5.87 -3.65 5.64
C GLY A 39 6.69 -3.86 4.36
N VAL A 40 6.03 -4.04 3.21
CA VAL A 40 6.71 -4.24 1.91
C VAL A 40 7.54 -3.01 1.52
N LEU A 41 7.01 -1.81 1.74
CA LEU A 41 7.74 -0.57 1.49
C LEU A 41 9.01 -0.50 2.35
N SER A 42 8.90 -0.86 3.63
CA SER A 42 10.04 -0.90 4.55
C SER A 42 11.08 -1.94 4.15
N THR A 43 10.65 -3.13 3.74
CA THR A 43 11.51 -4.19 3.22
C THR A 43 12.24 -3.74 1.95
N THR A 44 11.53 -3.06 1.05
CA THR A 44 12.11 -2.53 -0.20
C THR A 44 13.20 -1.51 0.10
N VAL A 45 12.94 -0.58 1.04
CA VAL A 45 13.95 0.40 1.49
C VAL A 45 15.13 -0.31 2.15
N ALA A 46 14.89 -1.28 3.02
CA ALA A 46 15.96 -2.01 3.69
C ALA A 46 16.88 -2.72 2.68
N VAL A 47 16.32 -3.38 1.67
CA VAL A 47 17.09 -4.03 0.60
C VAL A 47 17.84 -3.00 -0.26
N ALA A 48 17.22 -1.86 -0.56
CA ALA A 48 17.89 -0.80 -1.32
C ALA A 48 19.08 -0.21 -0.54
N VAL A 49 18.92 0.01 0.77
CA VAL A 49 19.98 0.51 1.66
C VAL A 49 21.08 -0.54 1.80
N ASP A 50 20.76 -1.82 1.94
CA ASP A 50 21.76 -2.90 2.00
C ASP A 50 22.59 -2.99 0.72
N LYS A 51 21.99 -2.77 -0.45
CA LYS A 51 22.71 -2.74 -1.74
C LYS A 51 23.65 -1.54 -1.90
N VAL A 52 23.28 -0.37 -1.37
CA VAL A 52 24.06 0.87 -1.55
C VAL A 52 25.08 1.05 -0.41
N ALA A 53 24.70 0.70 0.81
CA ALA A 53 25.45 0.91 2.04
C ALA A 53 25.28 -0.28 3.01
N PRO A 54 25.84 -1.46 2.70
CA PRO A 54 25.66 -2.68 3.49
C PRO A 54 26.15 -2.53 4.92
N ALA A 55 27.27 -1.83 5.14
CA ALA A 55 27.80 -1.58 6.49
C ALA A 55 26.79 -0.80 7.37
N HIS A 56 26.05 0.15 6.79
CA HIS A 56 25.03 0.91 7.51
C HIS A 56 23.75 0.09 7.74
N ALA A 57 23.36 -0.73 6.78
CA ALA A 57 22.22 -1.63 6.92
C ALA A 57 22.45 -2.67 8.02
N GLN A 58 23.64 -3.26 8.07
CA GLN A 58 24.00 -4.28 9.05
C GLN A 58 24.30 -3.70 10.44
N SER A 59 24.69 -2.43 10.56
CA SER A 59 24.90 -1.79 11.86
C SER A 59 23.60 -1.34 12.54
N ASN A 60 22.49 -1.26 11.81
CA ASN A 60 21.23 -0.69 12.31
C ASN A 60 20.18 -1.79 12.53
N GLU A 61 19.72 -1.93 13.77
CA GLU A 61 18.69 -2.92 14.16
C GLU A 61 17.39 -2.77 13.37
N PHE A 62 17.06 -1.56 12.94
CA PHE A 62 15.87 -1.31 12.12
C PHE A 62 15.90 -2.10 10.80
N TYR A 63 17.02 -2.10 10.08
CA TYR A 63 17.11 -2.76 8.78
C TYR A 63 17.25 -4.27 8.92
N LYS A 64 17.95 -4.74 9.96
CA LYS A 64 18.08 -6.17 10.28
C LYS A 64 16.74 -6.88 10.41
N GLY A 65 15.76 -6.24 11.06
CA GLY A 65 14.41 -6.80 11.20
C GLY A 65 13.68 -7.03 9.87
N TYR A 66 14.03 -6.30 8.81
CA TYR A 66 13.43 -6.45 7.48
C TYR A 66 14.28 -7.28 6.51
N LEU A 67 15.60 -7.29 6.68
CA LEU A 67 16.54 -8.09 5.88
C LEU A 67 16.57 -9.56 6.34
N GLY A 68 16.25 -9.83 7.61
CA GLY A 68 16.33 -11.15 8.22
C GLY A 68 17.77 -11.68 8.30
N ASP A 69 17.92 -12.96 8.62
CA ASP A 69 19.23 -13.63 8.77
C ASP A 69 19.91 -13.98 7.42
N GLY A 70 19.52 -13.36 6.31
CA GLY A 70 20.06 -13.64 4.97
C GLY A 70 19.66 -14.98 4.35
N THR A 71 18.94 -15.84 5.10
CA THR A 71 18.50 -17.18 4.65
C THR A 71 17.12 -17.19 3.97
N LYS A 72 16.27 -16.20 4.26
CA LYS A 72 14.95 -16.02 3.63
C LYS A 72 14.96 -14.74 2.79
N ASN A 73 14.49 -14.84 1.55
CA ASN A 73 14.37 -13.66 0.68
C ASN A 73 13.36 -12.68 1.32
N PRO A 74 13.75 -11.44 1.62
CA PRO A 74 12.89 -10.45 2.27
C PRO A 74 11.57 -10.19 1.53
N PHE A 75 11.56 -10.36 0.20
CA PHE A 75 10.36 -10.19 -0.61
C PHE A 75 9.42 -11.40 -0.62
N LYS A 76 9.86 -12.57 -0.13
CA LYS A 76 8.98 -13.76 0.05
C LYS A 76 8.08 -13.64 1.29
N ASP A 77 7.97 -12.45 1.86
CA ASP A 77 6.96 -12.14 2.85
C ASP A 77 5.57 -12.10 2.18
N TRP A 78 4.56 -12.71 2.83
CA TRP A 78 3.16 -12.67 2.39
C TRP A 78 2.63 -11.28 2.10
N LEU A 79 3.09 -10.27 2.82
CA LEU A 79 2.69 -8.88 2.60
C LEU A 79 2.99 -8.44 1.16
N THR A 80 4.09 -8.93 0.57
CA THR A 80 4.44 -8.68 -0.84
C THR A 80 3.37 -9.24 -1.78
N PHE A 81 2.94 -10.48 -1.56
CA PHE A 81 1.87 -11.11 -2.34
C PHE A 81 0.53 -10.40 -2.15
N SER A 82 0.23 -9.95 -0.93
CA SER A 82 -0.99 -9.19 -0.63
C SER A 82 -1.03 -7.86 -1.40
N ILE A 83 0.06 -7.10 -1.43
CA ILE A 83 0.13 -5.84 -2.20
C ILE A 83 0.04 -6.12 -3.70
N LEU A 84 0.76 -7.12 -4.22
CA LEU A 84 0.67 -7.48 -5.63
C LEU A 84 -0.76 -7.87 -6.02
N GLY A 85 -1.41 -8.70 -5.20
CA GLY A 85 -2.81 -9.08 -5.39
C GLY A 85 -3.75 -7.88 -5.35
N ALA A 86 -3.54 -6.92 -4.43
CA ALA A 86 -4.33 -5.70 -4.35
C ALA A 86 -4.16 -4.79 -5.57
N VAL A 87 -2.92 -4.63 -6.07
CA VAL A 87 -2.63 -3.85 -7.27
C VAL A 87 -3.28 -4.47 -8.51
N ILE A 88 -3.10 -5.78 -8.70
CA ILE A 88 -3.68 -6.52 -9.83
C ILE A 88 -5.20 -6.51 -9.74
N GLY A 89 -5.77 -6.83 -8.57
CA GLY A 89 -7.20 -6.85 -8.34
C GLY A 89 -7.86 -5.48 -8.54
N GLY A 90 -7.20 -4.41 -8.08
CA GLY A 90 -7.65 -3.03 -8.31
C GLY A 90 -7.64 -2.66 -9.79
N PHE A 91 -6.59 -3.04 -10.53
CA PHE A 91 -6.50 -2.78 -11.97
C PHE A 91 -7.55 -3.56 -12.77
N ILE A 92 -7.77 -4.85 -12.45
CA ILE A 92 -8.81 -5.68 -13.08
C ILE A 92 -10.20 -5.11 -12.77
N SER A 93 -10.47 -4.75 -11.50
CA SER A 93 -11.74 -4.14 -11.09
C SER A 93 -12.00 -2.83 -11.85
N GLY A 94 -10.98 -1.99 -12.00
CA GLY A 94 -11.05 -0.76 -12.77
C GLY A 94 -11.22 -0.99 -14.26
N ALA A 95 -10.62 -2.04 -14.84
CA ALA A 95 -10.79 -2.42 -16.24
C ALA A 95 -12.23 -2.89 -16.51
N ILE A 96 -12.77 -3.80 -15.70
CA ILE A 96 -14.15 -4.28 -15.77
C ILE A 96 -15.15 -3.12 -15.63
N SER A 97 -14.84 -2.16 -14.77
CA SER A 97 -15.69 -0.97 -14.55
C SER A 97 -15.54 0.11 -15.64
N GLY A 98 -14.64 -0.06 -16.61
CA GLY A 98 -14.29 0.96 -17.60
C GLY A 98 -13.78 2.27 -16.99
N ARG A 99 -13.03 2.19 -15.88
CA ARG A 99 -12.54 3.35 -15.11
C ARG A 99 -11.01 3.50 -15.10
N ASN A 100 -10.26 2.60 -15.73
CA ASN A 100 -8.81 2.75 -15.83
C ASN A 100 -8.45 3.95 -16.70
N LYS A 101 -7.91 5.00 -16.08
CA LYS A 101 -7.45 6.21 -16.77
C LYS A 101 -6.12 6.64 -16.18
N ILE A 102 -5.13 6.84 -17.03
CA ILE A 102 -3.88 7.47 -16.63
C ILE A 102 -4.13 8.98 -16.56
N MET A 103 -4.19 9.53 -15.36
CA MET A 103 -4.43 10.95 -15.13
C MET A 103 -3.78 11.40 -13.82
N VAL A 104 -3.36 12.65 -13.78
CA VAL A 104 -2.95 13.30 -12.53
C VAL A 104 -4.19 13.93 -11.91
N GLU A 105 -4.73 13.29 -10.88
CA GLU A 105 -5.85 13.82 -10.11
C GLU A 105 -5.42 15.11 -9.37
N LYS A 106 -5.92 16.25 -9.83
CA LYS A 106 -5.62 17.57 -9.27
C LYS A 106 -6.81 18.52 -9.42
N GLY A 107 -6.94 19.46 -8.48
CA GLY A 107 -7.95 20.52 -8.57
C GLY A 107 -7.66 21.53 -9.69
N PRO A 108 -8.66 22.33 -10.12
CA PRO A 108 -8.50 23.30 -11.21
C PRO A 108 -7.37 24.32 -10.98
N ARG A 109 -7.10 24.63 -9.71
CA ARG A 109 -6.09 25.62 -9.29
C ARG A 109 -4.67 25.06 -9.13
N PHE A 110 -4.47 23.75 -9.28
CA PHE A 110 -3.18 23.10 -9.06
C PHE A 110 -2.49 22.76 -10.39
N THR A 111 -1.18 22.98 -10.46
CA THR A 111 -0.34 22.47 -11.56
C THR A 111 0.12 21.05 -11.26
N ASN A 112 0.54 20.30 -12.29
CA ASN A 112 1.08 18.94 -12.12
C ASN A 112 2.27 18.93 -11.16
N GLY A 113 3.21 19.88 -11.31
CA GLY A 113 4.37 20.00 -10.43
C GLY A 113 4.01 20.21 -8.96
N LYS A 114 3.07 21.12 -8.67
CA LYS A 114 2.58 21.31 -7.30
C LYS A 114 1.92 20.04 -6.77
N ARG A 115 1.07 19.37 -7.58
CA ARG A 115 0.42 18.12 -7.16
C ARG A 115 1.43 17.03 -6.79
N PHE A 116 2.48 16.85 -7.59
CA PHE A 116 3.54 15.89 -7.29
C PHE A 116 4.34 16.28 -6.05
N LEU A 117 4.65 17.57 -5.86
CA LEU A 117 5.30 18.05 -4.65
C LEU A 117 4.47 17.75 -3.39
N PHE A 118 3.18 18.09 -3.40
CA PHE A 118 2.28 17.78 -2.29
C PHE A 118 2.07 16.27 -2.09
N ALA A 119 2.02 15.48 -3.16
CA ALA A 119 1.96 14.02 -3.08
C ALA A 119 3.20 13.44 -2.40
N PHE A 120 4.39 13.95 -2.77
CA PHE A 120 5.65 13.54 -2.19
C PHE A 120 5.71 13.91 -0.69
N ILE A 121 5.46 15.17 -0.34
CA ILE A 121 5.47 15.64 1.06
C ILE A 121 4.45 14.85 1.89
N GLY A 122 3.21 14.71 1.41
CA GLY A 122 2.18 13.95 2.09
C GLY A 122 2.53 12.47 2.26
N GLY A 123 3.13 11.86 1.24
CA GLY A 123 3.62 10.48 1.29
C GLY A 123 4.76 10.30 2.30
N SER A 124 5.71 11.23 2.34
CA SER A 124 6.80 11.22 3.32
C SER A 124 6.28 11.35 4.76
N LEU A 125 5.37 12.29 5.01
CA LEU A 125 4.73 12.46 6.31
C LEU A 125 3.91 11.23 6.71
N MET A 126 3.15 10.66 5.78
CA MET A 126 2.39 9.42 6.00
C MET A 126 3.33 8.25 6.33
N GLY A 127 4.45 8.10 5.60
CA GLY A 127 5.42 7.04 5.84
C GLY A 127 6.08 7.16 7.22
N TYR A 128 6.45 8.38 7.60
CA TYR A 128 6.98 8.68 8.93
C TYR A 128 5.95 8.37 10.03
N GLY A 129 4.71 8.83 9.86
CA GLY A 129 3.60 8.55 10.78
C GLY A 129 3.30 7.06 10.93
N ALA A 130 3.26 6.32 9.81
CA ALA A 130 3.02 4.87 9.82
C ALA A 130 4.11 4.12 10.59
N LYS A 131 5.35 4.62 10.61
CA LYS A 131 6.43 4.02 11.41
C LYS A 131 6.30 4.34 12.89
N MET A 132 5.98 5.58 13.24
CA MET A 132 5.69 5.93 14.64
C MET A 132 4.52 5.13 15.20
N ALA A 133 3.48 4.93 14.39
CA ALA A 133 2.32 4.14 14.75
C ALA A 133 2.55 2.61 14.68
N ARG A 134 3.75 2.13 14.31
CA ARG A 134 4.06 0.71 14.06
C ARG A 134 3.20 0.03 12.99
N GLY A 135 2.54 0.78 12.11
CA GLY A 135 1.76 0.26 10.99
C GLY A 135 0.98 1.33 10.23
N CYS A 136 0.51 0.98 9.03
CA CYS A 136 -0.46 1.78 8.28
C CYS A 136 -1.90 1.41 8.68
N THR A 137 -2.90 2.14 8.18
CA THR A 137 -4.33 1.92 8.47
C THR A 137 -4.76 0.46 8.30
N SER A 138 -4.27 -0.23 7.27
CA SER A 138 -4.59 -1.64 7.02
C SER A 138 -3.88 -2.65 7.92
N GLY A 139 -2.80 -2.25 8.60
CA GLY A 139 -2.01 -3.12 9.48
C GLY A 139 -2.02 -2.72 10.95
N GLN A 140 -2.80 -1.70 11.30
CA GLN A 140 -3.15 -1.30 12.68
C GLN A 140 -4.55 -1.79 13.08
N ALA A 141 -5.29 -2.37 12.13
CA ALA A 141 -6.61 -2.94 12.33
C ALA A 141 -6.53 -4.33 12.98
#